data_AF-W8VGZ6-F1
#
_entry.id   AF-W8VGZ6-F1
#
_cell.length_a   1.000
_cell.length_b   1.000
_cell.length_c   1.000
_cell.angle_alpha   90.00
_cell.angle_beta   90.00
_cell.angle_gamma   90.00
#
_symmetry.space_group_name_H-M   'P 1'
#
loop_
_entity.id
_entity.type
_entity.pdbx_description
1 polymer ?
#
loop_
_entity_poly.entity_id
_entity_poly.type
_entity_poly.pdbx_seq_one_letter_code
_entity_poly.pdbx_strand_id
1 'polypeptide(L)'
;MLYLIRAPEMADAEQIFARIEKIAQGAALMTETQVSCRFEKACSSYLPNRTLEAAMYQAVCHYGTPAWSDEERAFAAAIRATLSANDINNSLNNIAGTSGEEGKTFARRHRDTLLIDEVAPWAATDNVLAGSTDVGDVSWKAPVAQCFSPCFAVGTPLHSWQLVSQGRTSIAHKGMLLAGKVLAATAIHLFSDSALLEASQQELRQVLAERPYRCPIPAEVSPSVLR
;
A
#
# COMPACT_ATOMS: atom_id res chain seq x y z
N MET A 1 -23.47 -14.44 5.73
CA MET A 1 -22.65 -13.89 4.63
C MET A 1 -21.68 -12.88 5.22
N LEU A 2 -20.45 -12.78 4.68
CA LEU A 2 -19.49 -11.75 5.08
C LEU A 2 -19.52 -10.63 4.05
N TYR A 3 -19.70 -9.39 4.50
CA TYR A 3 -19.62 -8.19 3.65
C TYR A 3 -18.31 -7.46 3.93
N LEU A 4 -17.59 -7.09 2.88
CA LEU A 4 -16.40 -6.25 2.96
C LEU A 4 -16.71 -4.92 2.26
N ILE A 5 -16.61 -3.83 3.02
CA ILE A 5 -16.89 -2.48 2.54
C ILE A 5 -15.56 -1.75 2.44
N ARG A 6 -15.33 -1.07 1.31
CA ARG A 6 -14.13 -0.28 1.06
C ARG A 6 -14.51 1.06 0.47
N ALA A 7 -13.91 2.10 1.01
CA ALA A 7 -13.94 3.45 0.47
C ALA A 7 -12.57 4.10 0.72
N PRO A 8 -12.20 5.15 -0.03
CA PRO A 8 -10.96 5.89 0.20
C PRO A 8 -10.91 6.50 1.61
N GLU A 9 -12.05 7.00 2.10
CA GLU A 9 -12.18 7.62 3.42
C GLU A 9 -13.08 6.80 4.35
N MET A 10 -12.75 6.77 5.64
CA MET A 10 -13.48 5.96 6.62
C MET A 10 -14.93 6.41 6.83
N ALA A 11 -15.19 7.72 6.76
CA ALA A 11 -16.53 8.26 6.89
C ALA A 11 -17.48 7.72 5.80
N ASP A 12 -16.97 7.53 4.59
CA ASP A 12 -17.75 6.96 3.48
C ASP A 12 -18.06 5.48 3.73
N ALA A 13 -17.07 4.72 4.21
CA ALA A 13 -17.26 3.31 4.55
C ALA A 13 -18.31 3.13 5.67
N GLU A 14 -18.30 3.99 6.68
CA GLU A 14 -19.29 4.00 7.77
C GLU A 14 -20.71 4.33 7.26
N GLN A 15 -20.83 5.33 6.37
CA GLN A 15 -22.13 5.66 5.75
C GLN A 15 -22.68 4.50 4.91
N ILE A 16 -21.81 3.84 4.13
CA ILE A 16 -22.19 2.67 3.33
C ILE A 16 -22.61 1.51 4.25
N PHE A 17 -21.88 1.27 5.32
CA PHE A 17 -22.24 0.24 6.32
C PHE A 17 -23.62 0.51 6.93
N ALA A 18 -23.87 1.72 7.41
CA ALA A 18 -25.16 2.11 7.98
C ALA A 18 -26.30 1.98 6.95
N ARG A 19 -26.02 2.22 5.66
CA ARG A 19 -27.00 2.03 4.58
C ARG A 19 -27.29 0.54 4.34
N ILE A 20 -26.27 -0.31 4.34
CA ILE A 20 -26.41 -1.77 4.19
C ILE A 20 -27.21 -2.35 5.35
N GLU A 21 -26.97 -1.92 6.59
CA GLU A 21 -27.75 -2.37 7.75
C GLU A 21 -29.23 -2.01 7.62
N LYS A 22 -29.56 -0.77 7.21
CA LYS A 22 -30.95 -0.35 6.98
C LYS A 22 -31.62 -1.17 5.89
N ILE A 23 -30.91 -1.50 4.81
CA ILE A 23 -31.42 -2.36 3.74
C ILE A 23 -31.72 -3.77 4.27
N ALA A 24 -30.79 -4.35 5.03
CA ALA A 24 -30.96 -5.67 5.60
C ALA A 24 -32.13 -5.74 6.59
N GLN A 25 -32.30 -4.72 7.43
CA GLN A 25 -33.45 -4.58 8.33
C GLN A 25 -34.77 -4.47 7.55
N GLY A 26 -34.81 -3.67 6.48
CA GLY A 26 -35.98 -3.55 5.61
C GLY A 26 -36.34 -4.87 4.93
N ALA A 27 -35.34 -5.62 4.45
CA ALA A 27 -35.53 -6.95 3.85
C ALA A 27 -36.05 -7.98 4.86
N ALA A 28 -35.54 -7.96 6.10
CA ALA A 28 -36.03 -8.82 7.17
C ALA A 28 -37.50 -8.52 7.49
N LEU A 29 -37.84 -7.23 7.60
CA LEU A 29 -39.21 -6.78 7.85
C LEU A 29 -40.20 -7.23 6.77
N MET A 30 -39.88 -7.03 5.49
CA MET A 30 -40.79 -7.38 4.38
C MET A 30 -40.99 -8.89 4.19
N THR A 31 -40.09 -9.71 4.74
CA THR A 31 -40.10 -11.18 4.59
C THR A 31 -40.48 -11.89 5.88
N GLU A 32 -40.82 -11.15 6.94
CA GLU A 32 -41.10 -11.71 8.28
C GLU A 32 -39.94 -12.58 8.82
N THR A 33 -38.70 -12.22 8.48
CA THR A 33 -37.48 -12.90 8.95
C THR A 33 -36.71 -12.02 9.95
N GLN A 34 -35.61 -12.56 10.49
CA GLN A 34 -34.71 -11.85 11.40
C GLN A 34 -33.34 -11.68 10.76
N VAL A 35 -32.69 -10.55 11.07
CA VAL A 35 -31.30 -10.28 10.71
C VAL A 35 -30.52 -9.88 11.95
N SER A 36 -29.28 -10.35 12.04
CA SER A 36 -28.29 -9.89 12.99
C SER A 36 -27.00 -9.53 12.25
N CYS A 37 -26.38 -8.43 12.66
CA CYS A 37 -25.10 -7.99 12.13
C CYS A 37 -24.02 -8.22 13.19
N ARG A 38 -22.88 -8.78 12.78
CA ARG A 38 -21.72 -8.96 13.64
C ARG A 38 -20.54 -8.25 13.00
N PHE A 39 -19.93 -7.33 13.74
CA PHE A 39 -18.69 -6.70 13.35
C PHE A 39 -17.55 -7.73 13.43
N GLU A 40 -16.81 -7.90 12.34
CA GLU A 40 -15.68 -8.84 12.28
C GLU A 40 -14.34 -8.11 12.32
N LYS A 41 -14.14 -7.09 11.48
CA LYS A 41 -12.89 -6.32 11.41
C LYS A 41 -13.05 -5.00 10.66
N ALA A 42 -12.17 -4.05 10.94
CA ALA A 42 -11.93 -2.87 10.13
C ALA A 42 -10.44 -2.49 10.17
N CYS A 43 -10.02 -1.65 9.23
CA CYS A 43 -8.70 -1.00 9.19
C CYS A 43 -8.90 0.43 8.72
N SER A 44 -8.15 1.38 9.29
CA SER A 44 -8.22 2.78 8.84
C SER A 44 -7.61 2.98 7.46
N SER A 45 -7.99 4.08 6.79
CA SER A 45 -7.30 4.53 5.58
C SER A 45 -5.84 4.85 5.88
N TYR A 46 -4.95 4.68 4.91
CA TYR A 46 -3.53 5.02 5.07
C TYR A 46 -3.32 6.53 4.97
N LEU A 47 -2.62 7.09 5.96
CA LEU A 47 -2.26 8.50 6.05
C LEU A 47 -0.75 8.69 5.78
N PRO A 48 -0.34 9.04 4.56
CA PRO A 48 1.07 9.24 4.22
C PRO A 48 1.66 10.48 4.90
N ASN A 49 2.95 10.41 5.25
CA ASN A 49 3.74 11.58 5.68
C ASN A 49 4.71 11.98 4.57
N ARG A 50 4.38 13.05 3.83
CA ARG A 50 5.12 13.48 2.64
C ARG A 50 6.51 13.99 2.98
N THR A 51 6.71 14.58 4.15
CA THR A 51 8.03 14.95 4.67
C THR A 51 8.93 13.72 4.82
N LEU A 52 8.43 12.64 5.45
CA LEU A 52 9.19 11.41 5.63
C LEU A 52 9.41 10.66 4.32
N GLU A 53 8.42 10.66 3.42
CA GLU A 53 8.56 10.09 2.08
C GLU A 53 9.64 10.78 1.26
N ALA A 54 9.76 12.10 1.33
CA ALA A 54 10.83 12.84 0.65
C ALA A 54 12.22 12.41 1.12
N ALA A 55 12.40 12.24 2.44
CA ALA A 55 13.65 11.73 3.01
C ALA A 55 13.93 10.27 2.58
N MET A 56 12.89 9.43 2.56
CA MET A 56 13.00 8.05 2.07
C MET A 56 13.35 7.99 0.58
N TYR A 57 12.79 8.89 -0.23
CA TYR A 57 13.09 8.99 -1.65
C TYR A 57 14.55 9.33 -1.92
N GLN A 58 15.16 10.21 -1.12
CA GLN A 58 16.61 10.47 -1.20
C GLN A 58 17.44 9.21 -0.98
N ALA A 59 17.04 8.35 -0.02
CA ALA A 59 17.70 7.07 0.20
C ALA A 59 17.51 6.10 -0.98
N VAL A 60 16.32 6.07 -1.60
CA VAL A 60 16.08 5.28 -2.83
C VAL A 60 16.99 5.76 -3.96
N CYS A 61 17.06 7.08 -4.21
CA CYS A 61 17.94 7.65 -5.23
C CYS A 61 19.41 7.35 -4.98
N HIS A 62 19.85 7.37 -3.72
CA HIS A 62 21.23 7.07 -3.34
C HIS A 62 21.63 5.63 -3.68
N TYR A 63 20.77 4.66 -3.35
CA TYR A 63 21.08 3.24 -3.60
C TYR A 63 20.78 2.78 -5.02
N GLY A 64 19.84 3.43 -5.71
CA GLY A 64 19.42 3.06 -7.05
C GLY A 64 18.72 1.69 -7.10
N THR A 65 18.88 0.99 -8.22
CA THR A 65 18.27 -0.32 -8.48
C THR A 65 19.32 -1.43 -8.50
N PRO A 66 18.94 -2.69 -8.22
CA PRO A 66 19.87 -3.80 -8.33
C PRO A 66 20.23 -4.09 -9.80
N ALA A 67 21.45 -4.57 -10.03
CA ALA A 67 21.81 -5.14 -11.33
C ALA A 67 21.18 -6.53 -11.50
N TRP A 68 20.59 -6.76 -12.67
CA TRP A 68 19.92 -8.01 -13.03
C TRP A 68 20.79 -8.86 -13.96
N SER A 69 21.00 -10.14 -13.62
CA SER A 69 21.70 -11.09 -14.49
C SER A 69 20.83 -11.57 -15.65
N ASP A 70 21.45 -12.19 -16.64
CA ASP A 70 20.71 -12.76 -17.78
C ASP A 70 19.79 -13.90 -17.35
N GLU A 71 20.19 -14.71 -16.36
CA GLU A 71 19.34 -15.76 -15.79
C GLU A 71 18.10 -15.17 -15.09
N GLU A 72 18.27 -14.08 -14.35
CA GLU A 72 17.17 -13.38 -13.68
C GLU A 72 16.19 -12.78 -14.70
N ARG A 73 16.72 -12.19 -15.78
CA ARG A 73 15.91 -11.65 -16.88
C ARG A 73 15.16 -12.77 -17.61
N ALA A 74 15.81 -13.91 -17.87
CA ALA A 74 15.19 -15.08 -18.49
C ALA A 74 14.06 -15.65 -17.62
N PHE A 75 14.29 -15.77 -16.30
CA PHE A 75 13.26 -16.20 -15.37
C PHE A 75 12.09 -15.22 -15.29
N ALA A 76 12.36 -13.91 -15.22
CA ALA A 76 11.32 -12.87 -15.25
C ALA A 76 10.52 -12.91 -16.57
N ALA A 77 11.14 -13.21 -17.70
CA ALA A 77 10.45 -13.41 -18.98
C ALA A 77 9.50 -14.61 -18.93
N ALA A 78 9.91 -15.72 -18.31
CA ALA A 78 9.06 -16.89 -18.14
C ALA A 78 7.84 -16.59 -17.25
N ILE A 79 8.01 -15.84 -16.17
CA ILE A 79 6.89 -15.34 -15.36
C ILE A 79 5.99 -14.45 -16.21
N ARG A 80 6.57 -13.47 -16.93
CA ARG A 80 5.83 -12.51 -17.77
C ARG A 80 4.95 -13.21 -18.82
N ALA A 81 5.42 -14.32 -19.40
CA ALA A 81 4.67 -15.11 -20.37
C ALA A 81 3.39 -15.75 -19.78
N THR A 82 3.27 -15.86 -18.46
CA THR A 82 2.09 -16.40 -17.78
C THR A 82 1.05 -15.34 -17.43
N LEU A 83 1.37 -14.06 -17.64
CA LEU A 83 0.54 -12.93 -17.22
C LEU A 83 -0.41 -12.51 -18.35
N SER A 84 -1.64 -12.16 -17.97
CA SER A 84 -2.59 -11.57 -18.91
C SER A 84 -2.26 -10.09 -19.16
N ALA A 85 -2.79 -9.54 -20.26
CA ALA A 85 -2.71 -8.10 -20.51
C ALA A 85 -3.35 -7.28 -19.38
N ASN A 86 -4.39 -7.82 -18.73
CA ASN A 86 -5.05 -7.17 -17.59
C ASN A 86 -4.13 -7.10 -16.36
N ASP A 87 -3.40 -8.18 -16.06
CA ASP A 87 -2.42 -8.22 -14.96
C ASP A 87 -1.34 -7.15 -15.13
N ILE A 88 -0.79 -7.08 -16.35
CA ILE A 88 0.23 -6.11 -16.72
C ILE A 88 -0.32 -4.68 -16.59
N ASN A 89 -1.49 -4.41 -17.17
CA ASN A 89 -2.09 -3.08 -17.12
C ASN A 89 -2.42 -2.66 -15.67
N ASN A 90 -2.91 -3.56 -14.83
CA ASN A 90 -3.18 -3.28 -13.42
C ASN A 90 -1.90 -2.93 -12.65
N SER A 91 -0.82 -3.69 -12.86
CA SER A 91 0.49 -3.38 -12.28
C SER A 91 1.00 -2.01 -12.73
N LEU A 92 0.87 -1.68 -14.02
CA LEU A 92 1.31 -0.39 -14.55
C LEU A 92 0.46 0.78 -14.04
N ASN A 93 -0.85 0.58 -13.85
CA ASN A 93 -1.73 1.58 -13.26
C ASN A 93 -1.34 1.91 -11.81
N ASN A 94 -0.94 0.89 -11.03
CA ASN A 94 -0.42 1.10 -9.68
C ASN A 94 0.86 1.96 -9.68
N ILE A 95 1.79 1.67 -10.61
CA ILE A 95 3.00 2.47 -10.78
C ILE A 95 2.65 3.90 -11.21
N ALA A 96 1.71 4.05 -12.16
CA ALA A 96 1.29 5.35 -12.67
C ALA A 96 0.69 6.26 -11.59
N GLY A 97 0.05 5.68 -10.58
CA GLY A 97 -0.57 6.41 -9.48
C GLY A 97 0.40 7.04 -8.49
N THR A 98 1.68 6.67 -8.52
CA THR A 98 2.67 7.07 -7.50
C THR A 98 3.08 8.54 -7.56
N SER A 99 3.18 9.12 -8.76
CA SER A 99 3.84 10.44 -8.96
C SER A 99 3.22 11.27 -10.08
N GLY A 100 1.89 11.36 -10.12
CA GLY A 100 1.17 12.21 -11.08
C GLY A 100 1.50 11.90 -12.55
N GLU A 101 1.79 12.92 -13.35
CA GLU A 101 2.13 12.76 -14.77
C GLU A 101 3.49 12.08 -15.00
N GLU A 102 4.46 12.28 -14.10
CA GLU A 102 5.76 11.60 -14.18
C GLU A 102 5.60 10.11 -13.93
N GLY A 103 4.77 9.73 -12.95
CA GLY A 103 4.41 8.34 -12.69
C GLY A 103 3.76 7.67 -13.92
N LYS A 104 2.82 8.36 -14.58
CA LYS A 104 2.20 7.87 -15.84
C LYS A 104 3.23 7.69 -16.95
N THR A 105 4.17 8.63 -17.09
CA THR A 105 5.24 8.57 -18.09
C THR A 105 6.18 7.41 -17.82
N PHE A 106 6.59 7.24 -16.56
CA PHE A 106 7.40 6.11 -16.10
C PHE A 106 6.72 4.77 -16.42
N ALA A 107 5.45 4.61 -16.04
CA ALA A 107 4.69 3.38 -16.31
C ALA A 107 4.57 3.07 -17.81
N ARG A 108 4.38 4.09 -18.66
CA ARG A 108 4.32 3.89 -20.13
C ARG A 108 5.64 3.37 -20.69
N ARG A 109 6.78 3.96 -20.27
CA ARG A 109 8.12 3.56 -20.72
C ARG A 109 8.49 2.16 -20.23
N HIS A 110 8.03 1.76 -19.03
CA HIS A 110 8.28 0.45 -18.46
C HIS A 110 7.22 -0.61 -18.82
N ARG A 111 6.38 -0.36 -19.84
CA ARG A 111 5.35 -1.32 -20.27
C ARG A 111 5.94 -2.70 -20.57
N ASP A 112 7.06 -2.74 -21.28
CA ASP A 112 7.71 -3.99 -21.73
C ASP A 112 8.93 -4.37 -20.88
N THR A 113 9.22 -3.60 -19.82
CA THR A 113 10.28 -3.92 -18.88
C THR A 113 9.92 -5.16 -18.07
N LEU A 114 10.84 -6.11 -17.95
CA LEU A 114 10.66 -7.33 -17.15
C LEU A 114 11.00 -7.11 -15.67
N LEU A 115 12.12 -6.44 -15.41
CA LEU A 115 12.63 -6.09 -14.09
C LEU A 115 13.01 -4.62 -14.10
N ILE A 116 12.46 -3.84 -13.17
CA ILE A 116 12.73 -2.40 -13.07
C ILE A 116 14.20 -2.19 -12.72
N ASP A 117 14.88 -1.38 -13.53
CA ASP A 117 16.27 -0.98 -13.38
C ASP A 117 16.44 0.55 -13.28
N GLU A 118 15.34 1.30 -13.13
CA GLU A 118 15.32 2.74 -12.91
C GLU A 118 14.55 3.08 -11.63
N VAL A 119 14.99 4.10 -10.90
CA VAL A 119 14.23 4.65 -9.76
C VAL A 119 12.99 5.36 -10.28
N ALA A 120 11.81 4.96 -9.81
CA ALA A 120 10.57 5.64 -10.15
C ALA A 120 10.58 7.07 -9.59
N PRO A 121 10.07 8.07 -10.34
CA PRO A 121 9.95 9.43 -9.83
C PRO A 121 9.07 9.45 -8.59
N TRP A 122 9.27 10.40 -7.69
CA TRP A 122 8.41 10.66 -6.54
C TRP A 122 7.88 12.10 -6.59
N ALA A 123 6.58 12.25 -6.35
CA ALA A 123 5.95 13.53 -6.10
C ALA A 123 4.94 13.38 -4.95
N ALA A 124 4.79 14.44 -4.14
CA ALA A 124 3.69 14.49 -3.19
C ALA A 124 2.36 14.49 -3.95
N THR A 125 1.49 13.52 -3.66
CA THR A 125 0.15 13.40 -4.24
C THR A 125 -0.85 13.09 -3.14
N ASP A 126 -2.16 13.15 -3.41
CA ASP A 126 -3.18 12.59 -2.50
C ASP A 126 -3.55 11.15 -2.89
N ASN A 127 -2.89 10.60 -3.91
CA ASN A 127 -3.12 9.23 -4.33
C ASN A 127 -2.52 8.27 -3.32
N VAL A 128 -3.28 7.22 -3.03
CA VAL A 128 -2.84 6.10 -2.20
C VAL A 128 -3.07 4.82 -2.99
N LEU A 129 -2.12 3.89 -2.91
CA LEU A 129 -2.27 2.58 -3.52
C LEU A 129 -3.48 1.85 -2.91
N ALA A 130 -4.38 1.37 -3.74
CA ALA A 130 -5.54 0.62 -3.28
C ALA A 130 -5.10 -0.72 -2.67
N GLY A 131 -5.15 -0.82 -1.34
CA GLY A 131 -4.86 -2.03 -0.58
C GLY A 131 -5.14 -1.83 0.90
N SER A 132 -5.86 -2.77 1.52
CA SER A 132 -6.06 -2.75 2.97
C SER A 132 -4.77 -3.17 3.68
N THR A 133 -4.35 -2.40 4.67
CA THR A 133 -3.14 -2.64 5.46
C THR A 133 -3.36 -2.19 6.91
N ASP A 134 -2.82 -2.92 7.87
CA ASP A 134 -2.80 -2.56 9.29
C ASP A 134 -1.93 -1.33 9.57
N VAL A 135 -0.98 -1.03 8.67
CA VAL A 135 -0.20 0.21 8.65
C VAL A 135 -1.11 1.45 8.56
N GLY A 136 -2.33 1.30 8.06
CA GLY A 136 -3.35 2.35 8.09
C GLY A 136 -3.52 2.91 9.50
N ASP A 137 -3.86 2.08 10.48
CA ASP A 137 -4.02 2.49 11.88
C ASP A 137 -2.73 3.08 12.50
N VAL A 138 -1.56 2.53 12.15
CA VAL A 138 -0.26 3.05 12.61
C VAL A 138 -0.01 4.47 12.08
N SER A 139 -0.37 4.73 10.82
CA SER A 139 -0.14 6.02 10.16
C SER A 139 -0.95 7.18 10.74
N TRP A 140 -2.03 6.87 11.47
CA TRP A 140 -2.79 7.86 12.25
C TRP A 140 -2.20 8.13 13.64
N LYS A 141 -1.19 7.37 14.05
CA LYS A 141 -0.53 7.48 15.37
C LYS A 141 0.91 7.96 15.29
N ALA A 142 1.59 7.71 14.17
CA ALA A 142 2.96 8.12 13.94
C ALA A 142 3.18 8.48 12.46
N PRO A 143 4.16 9.34 12.13
CA PRO A 143 4.55 9.59 10.74
C PRO A 143 4.96 8.28 10.07
N VAL A 144 4.39 7.98 8.90
CA VAL A 144 4.67 6.77 8.13
C VAL A 144 4.97 7.11 6.67
N ALA A 145 5.97 6.44 6.13
CA ALA A 145 6.27 6.37 4.71
C ALA A 145 6.44 4.90 4.30
N GLN A 146 6.14 4.59 3.04
CA GLN A 146 6.28 3.24 2.49
C GLN A 146 7.21 3.27 1.28
N CYS A 147 8.13 2.30 1.19
CA CYS A 147 8.94 2.08 -0.01
C CYS A 147 8.49 0.83 -0.75
N PHE A 148 8.44 0.92 -2.09
CA PHE A 148 8.35 -0.23 -2.97
C PHE A 148 9.75 -0.55 -3.51
N SER A 149 10.11 -1.84 -3.51
CA SER A 149 11.39 -2.33 -4.02
C SER A 149 11.16 -3.41 -5.07
N PRO A 150 12.00 -3.51 -6.12
CA PRO A 150 11.82 -4.48 -7.20
C PRO A 150 12.16 -5.90 -6.73
N CYS A 151 11.19 -6.57 -6.11
CA CYS A 151 11.33 -7.94 -5.61
C CYS A 151 10.78 -9.02 -6.59
N PHE A 152 10.16 -8.61 -7.69
CA PHE A 152 9.49 -9.51 -8.63
C PHE A 152 9.33 -8.84 -10.00
N ALA A 153 9.02 -9.66 -11.02
CA ALA A 153 8.80 -9.23 -12.39
C ALA A 153 7.61 -8.27 -12.52
N VAL A 154 7.76 -7.24 -13.36
CA VAL A 154 6.73 -6.25 -13.65
C VAL A 154 5.48 -6.95 -14.21
N GLY A 155 4.31 -6.55 -13.73
CA GLY A 155 3.04 -7.15 -14.13
C GLY A 155 2.53 -8.23 -13.17
N THR A 156 3.38 -8.76 -12.28
CA THR A 156 2.99 -9.85 -11.37
C THR A 156 1.86 -9.41 -10.43
N PRO A 157 0.68 -10.05 -10.46
CA PRO A 157 -0.38 -9.77 -9.50
C PRO A 157 0.02 -10.19 -8.09
N LEU A 158 -0.29 -9.34 -7.10
CA LEU A 158 -0.13 -9.73 -5.70
C LEU A 158 -1.10 -10.88 -5.35
N HIS A 159 -0.75 -11.70 -4.35
CA HIS A 159 -1.54 -12.86 -3.90
C HIS A 159 -1.73 -13.96 -4.97
N SER A 160 -0.82 -14.07 -5.93
CA SER A 160 -0.84 -15.06 -6.98
C SER A 160 0.25 -16.12 -6.80
N TRP A 161 0.11 -17.27 -7.45
CA TRP A 161 1.17 -18.28 -7.46
C TRP A 161 2.44 -17.75 -8.16
N GLN A 162 2.28 -16.84 -9.13
CA GLN A 162 3.39 -16.14 -9.79
C GLN A 162 4.19 -15.31 -8.80
N LEU A 163 3.56 -14.67 -7.81
CA LEU A 163 4.29 -13.95 -6.77
C LEU A 163 5.06 -14.92 -5.87
N VAL A 164 4.41 -16.01 -5.44
CA VAL A 164 5.01 -17.00 -4.54
C VAL A 164 6.22 -17.69 -5.17
N SER A 165 6.18 -18.00 -6.47
CA SER A 165 7.30 -18.65 -7.18
C SER A 165 8.56 -17.78 -7.26
N GLN A 166 8.42 -16.46 -7.10
CA GLN A 166 9.54 -15.51 -7.17
C GLN A 166 10.18 -15.27 -5.79
N GLY A 167 9.47 -15.52 -4.69
CA GLY A 167 9.86 -15.07 -3.35
C GLY A 167 11.14 -15.68 -2.76
N ARG A 168 11.67 -16.77 -3.35
CA ARG A 168 12.95 -17.40 -2.95
C ARG A 168 14.08 -17.18 -3.95
N THR A 169 13.85 -16.37 -4.97
CA THR A 169 14.83 -16.10 -6.02
C THR A 169 15.81 -15.00 -5.62
N SER A 170 16.93 -14.92 -6.33
CA SER A 170 17.87 -13.81 -6.17
C SER A 170 17.23 -12.45 -6.47
N ILE A 171 16.22 -12.38 -7.36
CA ILE A 171 15.45 -11.15 -7.63
C ILE A 171 14.79 -10.64 -6.36
N ALA A 172 14.04 -11.51 -5.68
CA ALA A 172 13.36 -11.17 -4.42
C ALA A 172 14.36 -10.77 -3.32
N HIS A 173 15.47 -11.50 -3.18
CA HIS A 173 16.48 -11.18 -2.18
C HIS A 173 17.20 -9.86 -2.47
N LYS A 174 17.52 -9.55 -3.72
CA LYS A 174 18.12 -8.26 -4.12
C LYS A 174 17.17 -7.10 -3.82
N GLY A 175 15.89 -7.22 -4.18
CA GLY A 175 14.86 -6.23 -3.85
C GLY A 175 14.69 -6.07 -2.33
N MET A 176 14.63 -7.17 -1.58
CA MET A 176 14.51 -7.14 -0.12
C MET A 176 15.72 -6.46 0.55
N LEU A 177 16.94 -6.76 0.10
CA LEU A 177 18.16 -6.11 0.59
C LEU A 177 18.18 -4.61 0.29
N LEU A 178 17.73 -4.21 -0.91
CA LEU A 178 17.58 -2.79 -1.25
C LEU A 178 16.56 -2.10 -0.33
N ALA A 179 15.40 -2.72 -0.10
CA ALA A 179 14.39 -2.18 0.82
C ALA A 179 14.97 -2.00 2.24
N GLY A 180 15.70 -3.00 2.75
CA GLY A 180 16.35 -2.91 4.05
C GLY A 180 17.35 -1.76 4.14
N LYS A 181 18.15 -1.53 3.09
CA LYS A 181 19.10 -0.41 3.01
C LYS A 181 18.39 0.95 3.00
N VAL A 182 17.32 1.07 2.22
CA VAL A 182 16.51 2.30 2.14
C VAL A 182 15.88 2.62 3.49
N LEU A 183 15.25 1.64 4.14
CA LEU A 183 14.63 1.81 5.46
C LEU A 183 15.68 2.20 6.51
N ALA A 184 16.83 1.53 6.54
CA ALA A 184 17.91 1.83 7.47
C ALA A 184 18.49 3.24 7.25
N ALA A 185 18.76 3.63 6.01
CA ALA A 185 19.27 4.97 5.70
C ALA A 185 18.25 6.06 6.04
N THR A 186 16.96 5.82 5.78
CA THR A 186 15.88 6.74 6.16
C THR A 186 15.81 6.93 7.67
N ALA A 187 15.91 5.83 8.43
CA ALA A 187 15.93 5.89 9.90
C ALA A 187 17.15 6.62 10.44
N ILE A 188 18.35 6.39 9.86
CA ILE A 188 19.57 7.11 10.23
C ILE A 188 19.40 8.62 9.98
N HIS A 189 18.86 9.00 8.82
CA HIS A 189 18.59 10.41 8.51
C HIS A 189 17.63 11.01 9.54
N LEU A 190 16.51 10.35 9.80
CA LEU A 190 15.51 10.80 10.78
C LEU A 190 16.07 10.96 12.19
N PHE A 191 16.98 10.07 12.63
CA PHE A 191 17.61 10.17 13.95
C PHE A 191 18.77 11.16 14.02
N SER A 192 19.36 11.52 12.88
CA SER A 192 20.49 12.45 12.82
C SER A 192 20.07 13.90 12.55
N ASP A 193 18.86 14.11 12.02
CA ASP A 193 18.29 15.42 11.72
C ASP A 193 17.03 15.67 12.56
N SER A 194 17.18 16.45 13.63
CA SER A 194 16.06 16.82 14.50
C SER A 194 15.01 17.67 13.78
N ALA A 195 15.40 18.48 12.80
CA ALA A 195 14.46 19.31 12.04
C ALA A 195 13.57 18.45 11.15
N LEU A 196 14.12 17.41 10.51
CA LEU A 196 13.33 16.43 9.76
C LEU A 196 12.31 15.72 10.66
N LEU A 197 12.74 15.26 11.85
CA LEU A 197 11.84 14.61 12.82
C LEU A 197 10.71 15.55 13.25
N GLU A 198 11.03 16.79 13.63
CA GLU A 198 10.05 17.79 14.04
C GLU A 198 9.06 18.12 12.92
N ALA A 199 9.54 18.27 11.69
CA ALA A 199 8.72 18.53 10.51
C ALA A 199 7.76 17.36 10.21
N SER A 200 8.25 16.12 10.23
CA SER A 200 7.40 14.92 10.05
C SER A 200 6.32 14.83 11.12
N GLN A 201 6.65 15.10 12.39
CA GLN A 201 5.64 15.12 13.46
C GLN A 201 4.66 16.29 13.32
N GLN A 202 5.12 17.45 12.87
CA GLN A 202 4.29 18.63 12.68
C GLN A 202 3.25 18.42 11.57
N GLU A 203 3.65 17.82 10.45
CA GLU A 203 2.74 17.46 9.36
C GLU A 203 1.61 16.54 9.87
N LEU A 204 1.94 15.49 10.63
CA LEU A 204 0.93 14.62 11.23
C LEU A 204 0.02 15.37 12.20
N ARG A 205 0.57 16.23 13.07
CA ARG A 205 -0.23 17.03 14.01
C ARG A 205 -1.22 17.95 13.31
N GLN A 206 -0.83 18.54 12.17
CA GLN A 206 -1.71 19.38 11.37
C GLN A 206 -2.88 18.57 10.81
N VAL A 207 -2.60 17.41 10.20
CA VAL A 207 -3.67 16.53 9.70
C VAL A 207 -4.60 16.10 10.83
N LEU A 208 -4.07 15.69 11.98
CA LEU A 208 -4.89 15.24 13.11
C LEU A 208 -5.72 16.35 13.77
N ALA A 209 -5.30 17.62 13.66
CA ALA A 209 -6.08 18.75 14.13
C ALA A 209 -7.33 18.98 13.28
N GLU A 210 -7.23 18.73 11.97
CA GLU A 210 -8.36 18.85 11.03
C GLU A 210 -9.22 17.57 11.01
N ARG A 211 -8.57 16.40 11.06
CA ARG A 211 -9.16 15.07 10.96
C ARG A 211 -8.70 14.21 12.14
N PRO A 212 -9.36 14.30 13.31
CA PRO A 212 -8.99 13.47 14.46
C PRO A 212 -9.18 11.98 14.18
N TYR A 213 -8.19 11.16 14.53
CA TYR A 213 -8.29 9.71 14.40
C TYR A 213 -9.44 9.14 15.23
N ARG A 214 -10.24 8.30 14.58
CA ARG A 214 -11.25 7.45 15.23
C ARG A 214 -10.96 6.00 14.85
N CYS A 215 -10.83 5.15 15.86
CA CYS A 215 -10.68 3.72 15.63
C CYS A 215 -11.97 3.19 14.99
N PRO A 216 -11.90 2.52 13.83
CA PRO A 216 -13.08 2.02 13.13
C PRO A 216 -13.64 0.74 13.75
N ILE A 217 -12.96 0.19 14.77
CA ILE A 217 -13.42 -0.96 15.54
C ILE A 217 -14.23 -0.43 16.73
N PRO A 218 -15.50 -0.85 16.90
CA PRO A 218 -16.31 -0.45 18.05
C PRO A 218 -15.65 -0.80 19.38
N ALA A 219 -15.82 0.04 20.40
CA ALA A 219 -15.13 -0.08 21.69
C ALA A 219 -15.50 -1.36 22.46
N GLU A 220 -16.69 -1.90 22.19
CA GLU A 220 -17.21 -3.14 22.75
C GLU A 220 -16.62 -4.40 22.10
N VAL A 221 -15.93 -4.27 20.96
CA VAL A 221 -15.32 -5.40 20.25
C VAL A 221 -13.95 -5.67 20.83
N SER A 222 -13.80 -6.83 21.50
CA SER A 222 -12.51 -7.34 21.96
C SER A 222 -12.00 -8.45 21.02
N PRO A 223 -10.67 -8.62 20.89
CA PRO A 223 -10.10 -9.77 20.18
C PRO A 223 -10.67 -11.09 20.71
N SER A 224 -10.96 -12.02 19.80
CA SER A 224 -11.36 -13.37 20.20
C SER A 224 -10.23 -14.04 20.97
N VAL A 225 -10.55 -14.73 22.06
CA VAL A 225 -9.59 -15.60 22.75
C VAL A 225 -9.07 -16.63 21.74
N LEU A 226 -7.75 -16.75 21.61
CA LEU A 226 -7.12 -17.82 20.82
C LEU A 226 -7.59 -19.17 21.39
N ARG A 227 -8.23 -19.98 20.55
CA ARG A 227 -8.66 -21.34 20.90
C ARG A 227 -7.66 -22.36 20.39
#